data_AF-A0A7S3MEB1-F1
#
_entry.id   AF-A0A7S3MEB1-F1
#
_cell.length_a   1.000
_cell.length_b   1.000
_cell.length_c   1.000
_cell.angle_alpha   90.00
_cell.angle_beta   90.00
_cell.angle_gamma   90.00
#
_symmetry.space_group_name_H-M   'P 1'
#
loop_
_entity.id
_entity.type
_entity.pdbx_description
1 polymer ?
#
loop_
_entity_poly.entity_id
_entity_poly.type
_entity_poly.pdbx_seq_one_letter_code
_entity_poly.pdbx_strand_id
1 'polypeptide(L)'
;EMHELWGVLETDKDRMTNESTKKMLSELIDYCRVRRTVLEFDEDYAADPQIQDMYRNLGCFEICMKFMGLLDSVEEDEDGNFSEEAENTRHLCLLVNTLLYWYFLGNPKNQQQGFGELEMFLETLDMGINSHLIIKAIFKNNEALMRLVPHSTLSELVDRISKIGRSHHYLTLFASISHVGEKNIAENQFEIVKSLTSPGCLKKVSCFLCPVESPEYEDKREQMKMFAGDARDLALDDLTPLLAYHLMFLEVL
;
A
#
# COMPACT_ATOMS: atom_id res chain seq x y z
N GLU A 1 11.99 20.88 15.03
CA GLU A 1 10.89 20.90 16.02
C GLU A 1 10.02 19.63 16.01
N MET A 2 9.32 19.22 14.94
CA MET A 2 8.53 17.95 15.01
C MET A 2 9.38 16.69 15.22
N HIS A 3 10.55 16.61 14.59
CA HIS A 3 11.43 15.45 14.73
C HIS A 3 11.94 15.28 16.18
N GLU A 4 12.19 16.37 16.90
CA GLU A 4 12.62 16.34 18.31
C GLU A 4 11.51 15.86 19.26
N LEU A 5 10.24 15.99 18.89
CA LEU A 5 9.10 15.60 19.73
C LEU A 5 8.65 14.14 19.54
N TRP A 6 8.87 13.58 18.35
CA TRP A 6 8.35 12.25 18.00
C TRP A 6 9.44 11.24 17.68
N GLY A 7 10.62 11.72 17.26
CA GLY A 7 11.79 10.93 16.90
C GLY A 7 12.87 10.92 17.97
N VAL A 8 12.70 11.56 19.13
CA VAL A 8 13.66 11.50 20.23
C VAL A 8 12.88 11.23 21.52
N LEU A 9 12.72 9.95 21.86
CA LEU A 9 11.96 9.49 23.04
C LEU A 9 12.77 9.65 24.35
N GLU A 10 13.39 10.83 24.52
CA GLU A 10 14.36 11.13 25.57
C GLU A 10 13.72 11.22 26.96
N THR A 11 12.49 11.73 27.07
CA THR A 11 11.81 11.89 28.36
C THR A 11 10.57 11.00 28.49
N ASP A 12 10.21 10.63 29.74
CA ASP A 12 8.97 9.91 30.03
C ASP A 12 7.72 10.67 29.52
N LYS A 13 7.80 12.01 29.48
CA LYS A 13 6.73 12.85 28.95
C LYS A 13 6.56 12.68 27.45
N ASP A 14 7.66 12.52 26.71
CA ASP A 14 7.63 12.32 25.25
C ASP A 14 7.04 10.93 24.93
N ARG A 15 7.44 9.91 25.70
CA ARG A 15 6.86 8.55 25.62
C ARG A 15 5.36 8.55 25.90
N MET A 16 4.91 9.23 26.96
CA MET A 16 3.48 9.37 27.26
C MET A 16 2.71 10.11 26.16
N THR A 17 3.32 11.15 25.59
CA THR A 17 2.70 11.94 24.51
C THR A 17 2.59 11.10 23.23
N ASN A 18 3.64 10.35 22.89
CA ASN A 18 3.65 9.42 21.77
C ASN A 18 2.56 8.35 21.88
N GLU A 19 2.45 7.68 23.02
CA GLU A 19 1.39 6.68 23.25
C GLU A 19 -0.01 7.30 23.19
N SER A 20 -0.18 8.51 23.74
CA SER A 20 -1.45 9.23 23.59
C SER A 20 -1.77 9.55 22.13
N THR A 21 -0.78 9.90 21.31
CA THR A 21 -0.96 10.16 19.87
C THR A 21 -1.35 8.90 19.12
N LYS A 22 -0.67 7.78 19.35
CA LYS A 22 -1.03 6.48 18.75
C LYS A 22 -2.47 6.08 19.09
N LYS A 23 -2.87 6.29 20.34
CA LYS A 23 -4.24 6.05 20.79
C LYS A 23 -5.23 6.96 20.09
N MET A 24 -4.97 8.27 19.99
CA MET A 24 -5.84 9.19 19.26
C MET A 24 -5.96 8.81 17.78
N LEU A 25 -4.87 8.45 17.10
CA LEU A 25 -4.91 7.98 15.71
C LEU A 25 -5.79 6.72 15.56
N SER A 26 -5.65 5.77 16.49
CA SER A 26 -6.47 4.55 16.51
C SER A 26 -7.96 4.86 16.70
N GLU A 27 -8.29 5.78 17.61
CA GLU A 27 -9.67 6.24 17.81
C GLU A 27 -10.22 6.95 16.55
N LEU A 28 -9.41 7.79 15.89
CA LEU A 28 -9.82 8.45 14.65
C LEU A 28 -10.07 7.46 13.51
N ILE A 29 -9.28 6.39 13.42
CA ILE A 29 -9.51 5.28 12.48
C ILE A 29 -10.85 4.62 12.78
N ASP A 30 -11.10 4.30 14.06
CA ASP A 30 -12.34 3.64 14.48
C ASP A 30 -13.58 4.51 14.25
N TYR A 31 -13.50 5.84 14.42
CA TYR A 31 -14.60 6.74 14.10
C TYR A 31 -14.89 6.82 12.60
N CYS A 32 -13.88 6.68 11.75
CA CYS A 32 -14.06 6.70 10.30
C CYS A 32 -14.59 5.36 9.77
N ARG A 33 -14.40 4.27 10.52
CA ARG A 33 -14.70 2.90 10.12
C ARG A 33 -16.06 2.45 10.66
N VAL A 34 -17.00 2.22 9.75
CA VAL A 34 -18.36 1.76 10.09
C VAL A 34 -18.59 0.36 9.54
N ARG A 35 -19.23 -0.50 10.34
CA ARG A 35 -19.58 -1.85 9.90
C ARG A 35 -20.60 -1.80 8.77
N ARG A 36 -20.34 -2.52 7.69
CA ARG A 36 -21.25 -2.59 6.55
C ARG A 36 -22.56 -3.29 6.95
N THR A 37 -23.67 -2.76 6.43
CA THR A 37 -25.00 -3.38 6.52
C THR A 37 -25.36 -4.18 5.27
N VAL A 38 -24.60 -3.97 4.19
CA VAL A 38 -24.73 -4.65 2.90
C VAL A 38 -23.53 -5.58 2.73
N LEU A 39 -23.80 -6.80 2.26
CA LEU A 39 -22.77 -7.79 2.00
C LEU A 39 -21.91 -7.33 0.80
N GLU A 40 -20.62 -7.18 1.04
CA GLU A 40 -19.58 -7.06 0.02
C GLU A 40 -18.53 -8.10 0.38
N PHE A 41 -18.15 -8.94 -0.59
CA PHE A 41 -17.23 -10.05 -0.34
C PHE A 41 -15.90 -9.50 0.21
N ASP A 42 -15.43 -10.12 1.29
CA ASP A 42 -14.17 -9.80 1.97
C ASP A 42 -14.07 -8.37 2.54
N GLU A 43 -15.19 -7.62 2.62
CA GLU A 43 -15.25 -6.27 3.17
C GLU A 43 -16.31 -6.17 4.28
N ASP A 44 -15.89 -6.27 5.56
CA ASP A 44 -16.78 -6.12 6.73
C ASP A 44 -17.11 -4.65 7.08
N TYR A 45 -16.29 -3.72 6.59
CA TYR A 45 -16.33 -2.31 6.96
C TYR A 45 -16.30 -1.39 5.75
N ALA A 46 -16.89 -0.21 5.92
CA ALA A 46 -16.85 0.90 4.97
C ALA A 46 -16.43 2.18 5.70
N ALA A 47 -15.94 3.16 4.95
CA ALA A 47 -15.67 4.48 5.50
C ALA A 47 -16.98 5.29 5.65
N ASP A 48 -17.09 6.10 6.70
CA ASP A 48 -18.20 7.04 6.90
C ASP A 48 -17.95 8.35 6.12
N PRO A 49 -18.77 8.67 5.09
CA PRO A 49 -18.59 9.88 4.29
C PRO A 49 -18.68 11.19 5.08
N GLN A 50 -19.49 11.24 6.16
CA GLN A 50 -19.63 12.45 6.97
C GLN A 50 -18.39 12.70 7.80
N ILE A 51 -17.80 11.64 8.36
CA ILE A 51 -16.55 11.73 9.13
C ILE A 51 -15.38 12.06 8.20
N GLN A 52 -15.31 11.45 7.02
CA GLN A 52 -14.32 11.79 5.99
C GLN A 52 -14.38 13.28 5.61
N ASP A 53 -15.58 13.81 5.39
CA ASP A 53 -15.79 15.22 5.06
C ASP A 53 -15.41 16.14 6.23
N MET A 54 -15.73 15.74 7.47
CA MET A 54 -15.32 16.44 8.68
C MET A 54 -13.79 16.48 8.79
N TYR A 55 -13.10 15.34 8.63
CA TYR A 55 -11.64 15.28 8.64
C TYR A 55 -11.00 16.16 7.56
N ARG A 56 -11.58 16.19 6.36
CA ARG A 56 -11.11 17.09 5.29
C ARG A 56 -11.21 18.55 5.71
N ASN A 57 -12.35 18.96 6.27
CA ASN A 57 -12.59 20.34 6.68
C ASN A 57 -11.74 20.76 7.90
N LEU A 58 -11.31 19.82 8.73
CA LEU A 58 -10.44 20.05 9.88
C LEU A 58 -8.95 20.02 9.54
N GLY A 59 -8.58 19.77 8.28
CA GLY A 59 -7.19 19.71 7.83
C GLY A 59 -6.46 18.44 8.27
N CYS A 60 -7.17 17.32 8.40
CA CYS A 60 -6.58 16.03 8.81
C CYS A 60 -5.52 15.56 7.81
N PHE A 61 -5.74 15.78 6.52
CA PHE A 61 -4.82 15.36 5.47
C PHE A 61 -3.46 16.05 5.61
N GLU A 62 -3.45 17.38 5.79
CA GLU A 62 -2.24 18.18 5.95
C GLU A 62 -1.43 17.78 7.19
N ILE A 63 -2.12 17.38 8.26
CA ILE A 63 -1.47 16.85 9.48
C ILE A 63 -0.86 15.47 9.18
N CYS A 64 -1.59 14.58 8.52
CA CYS A 64 -1.08 13.26 8.14
C CYS A 64 0.16 13.37 7.26
N MET A 65 0.16 14.27 6.28
CA MET A 65 1.31 14.52 5.40
C MET A 65 2.54 15.03 6.16
N LYS A 66 2.36 15.81 7.23
CA LYS A 66 3.49 16.21 8.11
C LYS A 66 4.11 15.02 8.84
N PHE A 67 3.31 14.05 9.26
CA PHE A 67 3.82 12.81 9.85
C PHE A 67 4.56 11.97 8.81
N MET A 68 4.03 11.88 7.58
CA MET A 68 4.70 11.16 6.49
C MET A 68 6.06 11.77 6.16
N GLY A 69 6.21 13.10 6.23
CA GLY A 69 7.51 13.77 6.08
C GLY A 69 8.55 13.44 7.17
N LEU A 70 8.17 12.75 8.25
CA LEU A 70 9.13 12.26 9.24
C LEU A 70 9.87 11.00 8.74
N LEU A 71 9.37 10.32 7.70
CA LEU A 71 10.00 9.14 7.13
C LEU A 71 11.41 9.43 6.58
N ASP A 72 11.66 10.64 6.10
CA ASP A 72 12.97 11.07 5.61
C ASP A 72 14.06 11.04 6.69
N SER A 73 13.66 10.98 7.96
CA SER A 73 14.56 10.91 9.11
C SER A 73 14.75 9.49 9.67
N VAL A 74 14.10 8.50 9.07
CA VAL A 74 14.23 7.09 9.45
C VAL A 74 15.45 6.51 8.74
N GLU A 75 16.53 6.32 9.50
CA GLU A 75 17.77 5.71 9.02
C GLU A 75 17.99 4.34 9.67
N GLU A 76 18.46 3.38 8.88
CA GLU A 76 18.96 2.09 9.38
C GLU A 76 20.41 2.26 9.86
N ASP A 77 20.79 1.55 10.93
CA ASP A 77 22.18 1.50 11.37
C ASP A 77 23.07 0.67 10.43
N GLU A 78 24.38 0.62 10.70
CA GLU A 78 25.35 -0.12 9.87
C GLU A 78 25.05 -1.64 9.78
N ASP A 79 24.26 -2.17 10.72
CA ASP A 79 23.84 -3.58 10.79
C ASP A 79 22.44 -3.81 10.18
N GLY A 80 21.79 -2.78 9.63
CA GLY A 80 20.45 -2.85 9.05
C GLY A 80 19.33 -2.91 10.09
N ASN A 81 19.60 -2.55 11.36
CA ASN A 81 18.59 -2.46 12.40
C ASN A 81 18.09 -1.02 12.53
N PHE A 82 16.83 -0.89 12.95
CA PHE A 82 16.24 0.39 13.28
C PHE A 82 16.46 0.74 14.74
N SER A 83 16.74 2.01 15.03
CA SER A 83 16.69 2.51 16.39
C SER A 83 15.25 2.50 16.94
N GLU A 84 15.09 2.58 18.27
CA GLU A 84 13.77 2.66 18.92
C GLU A 84 12.94 3.83 18.34
N GLU A 85 13.61 4.94 18.04
CA GLU A 85 13.04 6.14 17.44
C GLU A 85 12.56 5.92 16.01
N ALA A 86 13.36 5.20 15.21
CA ALA A 86 13.04 4.85 13.83
C ALA A 86 11.83 3.90 13.77
N GLU A 87 11.81 2.87 14.63
CA GLU A 87 10.67 1.95 14.74
C GLU A 87 9.40 2.67 15.17
N ASN A 88 9.52 3.59 16.13
CA ASN A 88 8.39 4.39 16.62
C ASN A 88 7.82 5.29 15.51
N THR A 89 8.68 5.95 14.75
CA THR A 89 8.29 6.81 13.61
C THR A 89 7.60 5.98 12.54
N ARG A 90 8.14 4.79 12.21
CA ARG A 90 7.52 3.85 11.28
C ARG A 90 6.14 3.40 11.74
N HIS A 91 5.96 3.11 13.03
CA HIS A 91 4.66 2.73 13.60
C HIS A 91 3.65 3.88 13.54
N LEU A 92 4.07 5.13 13.83
CA LEU A 92 3.19 6.29 13.64
C LEU A 92 2.76 6.43 12.17
N CYS A 93 3.69 6.28 11.22
CA CYS A 93 3.39 6.37 9.80
C CYS A 93 2.47 5.24 9.33
N LEU A 94 2.61 4.04 9.89
CA LEU A 94 1.67 2.93 9.66
C LEU A 94 0.25 3.27 10.11
N LEU A 95 0.08 3.86 11.29
CA LEU A 95 -1.23 4.31 11.78
C LEU A 95 -1.78 5.45 10.92
N VAL A 96 -0.93 6.39 10.51
CA VAL A 96 -1.31 7.49 9.61
C VAL A 96 -1.76 6.96 8.26
N ASN A 97 -1.04 6.01 7.66
CA ASN A 97 -1.48 5.36 6.42
C ASN A 97 -2.77 4.57 6.62
N THR A 98 -2.97 3.94 7.78
CA THR A 98 -4.25 3.27 8.08
C THR A 98 -5.39 4.29 8.14
N LEU A 99 -5.19 5.45 8.77
CA LEU A 99 -6.17 6.54 8.79
C LEU A 99 -6.43 7.10 7.39
N LEU A 100 -5.38 7.35 6.61
CA LEU A 100 -5.46 7.86 5.25
C LEU A 100 -6.17 6.89 4.30
N TYR A 101 -5.99 5.57 4.49
CA TYR A 101 -6.74 4.56 3.75
C TYR A 101 -8.25 4.77 3.91
N TRP A 102 -8.73 4.85 5.16
CA TRP A 102 -10.14 5.11 5.45
C TRP A 102 -10.58 6.51 5.01
N TYR A 103 -9.70 7.51 5.07
CA TYR A 103 -9.97 8.86 4.62
C TYR A 103 -10.23 8.94 3.11
N PHE A 104 -9.51 8.17 2.30
CA PHE A 104 -9.66 8.18 0.84
C PHE A 104 -10.75 7.23 0.35
N LEU A 105 -10.98 6.11 1.05
CA LEU A 105 -11.83 5.02 0.57
C LEU A 105 -13.23 5.50 0.15
N GLY A 106 -13.51 5.46 -1.15
CA GLY A 106 -14.83 5.79 -1.71
C GLY A 106 -15.21 7.28 -1.71
N ASN A 107 -14.29 8.20 -1.42
CA ASN A 107 -14.56 9.64 -1.38
C ASN A 107 -13.79 10.41 -2.48
N PRO A 108 -14.43 10.77 -3.61
CA PRO A 108 -13.73 11.37 -4.75
C PRO A 108 -12.95 12.65 -4.45
N LYS A 109 -13.45 13.48 -3.51
CA LYS A 109 -12.77 14.73 -3.14
C LYS A 109 -11.48 14.45 -2.36
N ASN A 110 -11.53 13.48 -1.46
CA ASN A 110 -10.35 13.08 -0.69
C ASN A 110 -9.36 12.33 -1.58
N GLN A 111 -9.84 11.43 -2.45
CA GLN A 111 -9.01 10.72 -3.43
C GLN A 111 -8.23 11.69 -4.33
N GLN A 112 -8.84 12.83 -4.72
CA GLN A 112 -8.14 13.86 -5.48
C GLN A 112 -6.97 14.49 -4.70
N GLN A 113 -7.10 14.68 -3.38
CA GLN A 113 -5.99 15.14 -2.53
C GLN A 113 -4.88 14.08 -2.48
N GLY A 114 -5.24 12.81 -2.26
CA GLY A 114 -4.27 11.71 -2.23
C GLY A 114 -3.55 11.52 -3.56
N PHE A 115 -4.24 11.69 -4.69
CA PHE A 115 -3.63 11.63 -6.02
C PHE A 115 -2.58 12.72 -6.24
N GLY A 116 -2.76 13.91 -5.64
CA GLY A 116 -1.77 14.99 -5.68
C GLY A 116 -0.43 14.61 -5.04
N GLU A 117 -0.45 13.65 -4.11
CA GLU A 117 0.72 13.15 -3.37
C GLU A 117 1.08 11.71 -3.75
N LEU A 118 0.62 11.23 -4.92
CA LEU A 118 0.81 9.83 -5.36
C LEU A 118 2.28 9.41 -5.39
N GLU A 119 3.16 10.31 -5.82
CA GLU A 119 4.61 10.06 -5.93
C GLU A 119 5.20 9.67 -4.57
N MET A 120 4.85 10.37 -3.50
CA MET A 120 5.29 10.05 -2.13
C MET A 120 4.84 8.64 -1.70
N PHE A 121 3.59 8.26 -1.98
CA PHE A 121 3.11 6.92 -1.64
C PHE A 121 3.80 5.82 -2.45
N LEU A 122 4.22 6.12 -3.68
CA LEU A 122 4.99 5.19 -4.50
C LEU A 122 6.43 5.05 -3.99
N GLU A 123 7.07 6.14 -3.56
CA GLU A 123 8.41 6.14 -2.95
C GLU A 123 8.48 5.34 -1.65
N THR A 124 7.40 5.33 -0.88
CA THR A 124 7.34 4.68 0.44
C THR A 124 6.83 3.23 0.43
N LEU A 125 6.69 2.59 -0.75
CA LEU A 125 6.16 1.23 -0.89
C LEU A 125 6.96 0.15 -0.14
N ASP A 126 8.26 0.37 0.02
CA ASP A 126 9.19 -0.58 0.63
C ASP A 126 9.40 -0.35 2.12
N MET A 127 8.81 0.71 2.69
CA MET A 127 9.04 1.10 4.08
C MET A 127 8.21 0.29 5.09
N GLY A 128 7.41 -0.67 4.64
CA GLY A 128 6.59 -1.51 5.53
C GLY A 128 5.46 -0.76 6.25
N ILE A 129 5.02 0.38 5.71
CA ILE A 129 3.97 1.24 6.29
C ILE A 129 2.63 1.16 5.55
N ASN A 130 2.43 0.13 4.72
CA ASN A 130 1.20 -0.11 3.95
C ASN A 130 0.80 1.00 2.96
N SER A 131 1.76 1.73 2.37
CA SER A 131 1.48 2.73 1.33
C SER A 131 0.73 2.16 0.12
N HIS A 132 0.88 0.85 -0.15
CA HIS A 132 0.13 0.16 -1.19
C HIS A 132 -1.39 0.19 -0.94
N LEU A 133 -1.86 0.16 0.31
CA LEU A 133 -3.29 0.28 0.64
C LEU A 133 -3.82 1.68 0.32
N ILE A 134 -3.02 2.72 0.53
CA ILE A 134 -3.36 4.09 0.16
C ILE A 134 -3.59 4.20 -1.34
N ILE A 135 -2.67 3.65 -2.14
CA ILE A 135 -2.79 3.65 -3.60
C ILE A 135 -4.09 2.96 -4.02
N LYS A 136 -4.41 1.80 -3.45
CA LYS A 136 -5.70 1.12 -3.70
C LYS A 136 -6.89 2.03 -3.37
N ALA A 137 -6.86 2.71 -2.22
CA ALA A 137 -7.96 3.58 -1.78
C ALA A 137 -8.12 4.84 -2.64
N ILE A 138 -7.02 5.44 -3.12
CA ILE A 138 -7.04 6.60 -4.02
C ILE A 138 -7.80 6.27 -5.31
N PHE A 139 -7.55 5.09 -5.88
CA PHE A 139 -8.16 4.71 -7.15
C PHE A 139 -9.48 3.95 -7.02
N LYS A 140 -9.82 3.37 -5.85
CA LYS A 140 -11.06 2.59 -5.66
C LYS A 140 -12.28 3.32 -6.23
N ASN A 141 -12.89 2.72 -7.25
CA ASN A 141 -14.08 3.21 -7.97
C ASN A 141 -13.94 4.61 -8.60
N ASN A 142 -12.73 5.07 -8.94
CA ASN A 142 -12.48 6.39 -9.51
C ASN A 142 -11.83 6.33 -10.90
N GLU A 143 -12.63 6.08 -11.94
CA GLU A 143 -12.16 5.99 -13.34
C GLU A 143 -11.41 7.25 -13.79
N ALA A 144 -11.84 8.43 -13.31
CA ALA A 144 -11.26 9.70 -13.72
C ALA A 144 -9.79 9.80 -13.29
N LEU A 145 -9.47 9.44 -12.04
CA LEU A 145 -8.08 9.44 -11.56
C LEU A 145 -7.25 8.33 -12.21
N MET A 146 -7.82 7.14 -12.41
CA MET A 146 -7.11 6.02 -13.04
C MET A 146 -6.60 6.37 -14.44
N ARG A 147 -7.35 7.17 -15.21
CA ARG A 147 -6.95 7.63 -16.56
C ARG A 147 -5.92 8.77 -16.56
N LEU A 148 -5.68 9.41 -15.41
CA LEU A 148 -4.72 10.50 -15.27
C LEU A 148 -3.32 10.01 -14.89
N VAL A 149 -3.16 8.71 -14.61
CA VAL A 149 -1.86 8.15 -14.21
C VAL A 149 -0.88 8.21 -15.38
N PRO A 150 0.29 8.86 -15.21
CA PRO A 150 1.31 8.92 -16.26
C PRO A 150 1.88 7.54 -16.59
N HIS A 151 2.07 7.24 -17.87
CA HIS A 151 2.68 5.97 -18.28
C HIS A 151 4.15 5.85 -17.84
N SER A 152 4.83 6.98 -17.61
CA SER A 152 6.20 7.00 -17.06
C SER A 152 6.27 6.35 -15.67
N THR A 153 5.25 6.58 -14.84
CA THR A 153 5.15 5.99 -13.50
C THR A 153 5.09 4.46 -13.54
N LEU A 154 4.39 3.88 -14.54
CA LEU A 154 4.38 2.43 -14.73
C LEU A 154 5.77 1.89 -15.11
N SER A 155 6.49 2.61 -15.97
CA SER A 155 7.85 2.24 -16.37
C SER A 155 8.83 2.30 -15.19
N GLU A 156 8.71 3.32 -14.33
CA GLU A 156 9.53 3.47 -13.12
C GLU A 156 9.30 2.33 -12.13
N LEU A 157 8.04 1.90 -11.93
CA LEU A 157 7.73 0.75 -11.07
C LEU A 157 8.29 -0.56 -11.64
N VAL A 158 8.24 -0.76 -12.96
CA VAL A 158 8.87 -1.90 -13.62
C VAL A 158 10.39 -1.91 -13.40
N ASP A 159 11.02 -0.75 -13.47
CA ASP A 159 12.44 -0.59 -13.20
C ASP A 159 12.77 -0.91 -11.73
N ARG A 160 11.92 -0.50 -10.78
CA ARG A 160 12.06 -0.85 -9.35
C ARG A 160 11.95 -2.36 -9.13
N ILE A 161 10.96 -3.02 -9.72
CA ILE A 161 10.82 -4.49 -9.66
C ILE A 161 12.10 -5.17 -10.17
N SER A 162 12.67 -4.65 -11.25
CA SER A 162 13.87 -5.22 -11.88
C SER A 162 15.16 -4.98 -11.07
N LYS A 163 15.23 -3.93 -10.25
CA LYS A 163 16.44 -3.52 -9.52
C LYS A 163 16.42 -3.92 -8.05
N ILE A 164 15.31 -3.73 -7.37
CA ILE A 164 15.16 -3.89 -5.92
C ILE A 164 14.66 -5.29 -5.60
N GLY A 165 13.68 -5.79 -6.36
CA GLY A 165 13.16 -7.14 -6.19
C GLY A 165 11.67 -7.25 -6.49
N ARG A 166 11.16 -8.48 -6.40
CA ARG A 166 9.78 -8.83 -6.76
C ARG A 166 8.85 -8.71 -5.55
N SER A 167 8.53 -7.47 -5.18
CA SER A 167 7.52 -7.15 -4.16
C SER A 167 6.15 -6.95 -4.79
N HIS A 168 5.10 -7.58 -4.25
CA HIS A 168 3.73 -7.41 -4.75
C HIS A 168 3.25 -5.97 -4.59
N HIS A 169 3.78 -5.23 -3.62
CA HIS A 169 3.45 -3.82 -3.41
C HIS A 169 3.67 -2.97 -4.67
N TYR A 170 4.72 -3.24 -5.45
CA TYR A 170 4.98 -2.51 -6.71
C TYR A 170 3.92 -2.76 -7.78
N LEU A 171 3.24 -3.89 -7.75
CA LEU A 171 2.15 -4.21 -8.69
C LEU A 171 0.83 -3.54 -8.32
N THR A 172 0.76 -2.91 -7.14
CA THR A 172 -0.48 -2.34 -6.61
C THR A 172 -1.05 -1.24 -7.47
N LEU A 173 -0.22 -0.35 -8.03
CA LEU A 173 -0.71 0.67 -8.94
C LEU A 173 -1.35 0.04 -10.18
N PHE A 174 -0.69 -0.95 -10.79
CA PHE A 174 -1.17 -1.64 -11.99
C PHE A 174 -2.53 -2.29 -11.74
N ALA A 175 -2.67 -3.04 -10.64
CA ALA A 175 -3.94 -3.66 -10.26
C ALA A 175 -5.04 -2.61 -10.06
N SER A 176 -4.72 -1.51 -9.35
CA SER A 176 -5.68 -0.48 -8.95
C SER A 176 -6.21 0.37 -10.12
N ILE A 177 -5.54 0.39 -11.28
CA ILE A 177 -5.93 1.23 -12.42
C ILE A 177 -6.43 0.44 -13.63
N SER A 178 -6.49 -0.89 -13.52
CA SER A 178 -6.82 -1.79 -14.63
C SER A 178 -8.32 -1.81 -14.95
N HIS A 179 -9.18 -1.64 -13.94
CA HIS A 179 -10.64 -1.73 -14.06
C HIS A 179 -11.36 -0.93 -12.97
N VAL A 180 -12.64 -0.66 -13.21
CA VAL A 180 -13.58 -0.04 -12.25
C VAL A 180 -14.81 -0.94 -12.15
N GLY A 181 -14.99 -1.59 -11.01
CA GLY A 181 -15.99 -2.66 -10.89
C GLY A 181 -15.75 -3.73 -11.95
N GLU A 182 -16.75 -4.06 -12.76
CA GLU A 182 -16.62 -5.05 -13.85
C GLU A 182 -16.14 -4.44 -15.17
N LYS A 183 -15.87 -3.13 -15.21
CA LYS A 183 -15.53 -2.40 -16.44
C LYS A 183 -14.03 -2.21 -16.55
N ASN A 184 -13.44 -2.81 -17.58
CA ASN A 184 -12.02 -2.64 -17.92
C ASN A 184 -11.71 -1.23 -18.43
N ILE A 185 -10.52 -0.73 -18.09
CA ILE A 185 -9.92 0.47 -18.70
C ILE A 185 -8.88 -0.02 -19.71
N ALA A 186 -9.33 -0.24 -20.96
CA ALA A 186 -8.53 -0.89 -22.00
C ALA A 186 -7.20 -0.18 -22.29
N GLU A 187 -7.18 1.16 -22.23
CA GLU A 187 -5.97 1.98 -22.41
C GLU A 187 -4.90 1.63 -21.34
N ASN A 188 -5.32 1.58 -20.07
CA ASN A 188 -4.43 1.23 -18.96
C ASN A 188 -3.98 -0.23 -19.07
N GLN A 189 -4.90 -1.17 -19.30
CA GLN A 189 -4.56 -2.60 -19.46
C GLN A 189 -3.54 -2.82 -20.59
N PHE A 190 -3.72 -2.15 -21.73
CA PHE A 190 -2.78 -2.26 -22.84
C PHE A 190 -1.37 -1.79 -22.46
N GLU A 191 -1.25 -0.64 -21.79
CA GLU A 191 0.06 -0.12 -21.38
C GLU A 191 0.68 -0.92 -20.23
N ILE A 192 -0.13 -1.44 -19.29
CA ILE A 192 0.30 -2.38 -18.24
C ILE A 192 0.93 -3.62 -18.87
N VAL A 193 0.20 -4.30 -19.77
CA VAL A 193 0.68 -5.52 -20.46
C VAL A 193 1.95 -5.20 -21.23
N LYS A 194 1.94 -4.14 -22.05
CA LYS A 194 3.11 -3.72 -22.82
C LYS A 194 4.34 -3.45 -21.95
N SER A 195 4.16 -2.86 -20.76
CA SER A 195 5.25 -2.56 -19.84
C SER A 195 5.83 -3.83 -19.21
N LEU A 196 4.97 -4.73 -18.72
CA LEU A 196 5.36 -5.95 -18.02
C LEU A 196 5.84 -7.07 -18.95
N THR A 197 5.30 -7.17 -20.17
CA THR A 197 5.59 -8.27 -21.10
C THR A 197 6.59 -7.92 -22.19
N SER A 198 7.25 -6.76 -22.12
CA SER A 198 8.28 -6.42 -23.11
C SER A 198 9.43 -7.46 -23.07
N PRO A 199 10.01 -7.87 -24.21
CA PRO A 199 10.89 -9.06 -24.29
C PRO A 199 12.11 -9.05 -23.35
N GLY A 200 12.59 -7.87 -22.93
CA GLY A 200 13.67 -7.72 -21.95
C GLY A 200 13.20 -7.56 -20.51
N CYS A 201 11.96 -7.13 -20.31
CA CYS A 201 11.35 -6.93 -18.99
C CYS A 201 10.78 -8.24 -18.46
N LEU A 202 10.01 -8.98 -19.27
CA LEU A 202 9.25 -10.14 -18.82
C LEU A 202 10.14 -11.13 -18.05
N LYS A 203 11.34 -11.43 -18.56
CA LYS A 203 12.28 -12.35 -17.90
C LYS A 203 12.77 -11.86 -16.54
N LYS A 204 12.83 -10.54 -16.32
CA LYS A 204 13.26 -9.93 -15.06
C LYS A 204 12.11 -9.90 -14.06
N VAL A 205 10.93 -9.49 -14.51
CA VAL A 205 9.78 -9.25 -13.64
C VAL A 205 8.91 -10.49 -13.43
N SER A 206 8.85 -11.44 -14.35
CA SER A 206 8.04 -12.65 -14.17
C SER A 206 8.58 -13.52 -13.04
N CYS A 207 7.67 -14.12 -12.29
CA CYS A 207 7.97 -15.15 -11.29
C CYS A 207 7.09 -16.36 -11.56
N PHE A 208 7.65 -17.57 -11.47
CA PHE A 208 6.94 -18.85 -11.63
C PHE A 208 6.11 -19.02 -12.92
N LEU A 209 6.47 -18.31 -14.00
CA LEU A 209 5.94 -18.56 -15.35
C LEU A 209 6.80 -19.59 -16.09
N CYS A 210 6.81 -20.82 -15.57
CA CYS A 210 7.66 -21.90 -16.06
C CYS A 210 6.88 -23.22 -16.23
N PRO A 211 7.42 -24.19 -17.01
CA PRO A 211 6.84 -25.52 -17.13
C PRO A 211 6.82 -26.29 -15.80
N VAL A 212 5.96 -27.30 -15.70
CA VAL A 212 5.77 -28.12 -14.49
C VAL A 212 7.04 -28.88 -14.09
N GLU A 213 7.91 -29.17 -15.05
CA GLU A 213 9.17 -29.88 -14.86
C GLU A 213 10.32 -28.96 -14.42
N SER A 214 10.09 -27.64 -14.36
CA SER A 214 11.09 -26.66 -13.94
C SER A 214 11.36 -26.74 -12.44
N PRO A 215 12.62 -26.58 -11.99
CA PRO A 215 12.94 -26.43 -10.57
C PRO A 215 12.14 -25.30 -9.90
N GLU A 216 11.95 -24.18 -10.60
CA GLU A 216 11.16 -23.03 -10.09
C GLU A 216 9.69 -23.40 -9.82
N TYR A 217 9.14 -24.37 -10.55
CA TYR A 217 7.78 -24.86 -10.32
C TYR A 217 7.70 -25.72 -9.05
N GLU A 218 8.72 -26.53 -8.77
CA GLU A 218 8.77 -27.29 -7.52
C GLU A 218 8.96 -26.36 -6.32
N ASP A 219 9.79 -25.31 -6.44
CA ASP A 219 9.94 -24.26 -5.41
C ASP A 219 8.59 -23.60 -5.09
N LYS A 220 7.80 -23.25 -6.12
CA LYS A 220 6.44 -22.73 -5.95
C LYS A 220 5.57 -23.71 -5.17
N ARG A 221 5.61 -25.00 -5.52
CA ARG A 221 4.82 -26.04 -4.82
C ARG A 221 5.24 -26.19 -3.37
N GLU A 222 6.54 -26.14 -3.07
CA GLU A 222 7.02 -26.20 -1.69
C GLU A 222 6.53 -25.03 -0.85
N GLN A 223 6.56 -23.81 -1.40
CA GLN A 223 6.00 -22.65 -0.71
C GLN A 223 4.48 -22.80 -0.49
N MET A 224 3.75 -23.35 -1.46
CA MET A 224 2.30 -23.59 -1.32
C MET A 224 1.97 -24.70 -0.31
N LYS A 225 2.84 -25.71 -0.11
CA LYS A 225 2.61 -26.83 0.83
C LYS A 225 2.40 -26.33 2.27
N MET A 226 3.00 -25.20 2.65
CA MET A 226 2.88 -24.61 3.99
C MET A 226 1.43 -24.22 4.33
N PHE A 227 0.61 -24.00 3.30
CA PHE A 227 -0.77 -23.53 3.44
C PHE A 227 -1.82 -24.60 3.15
N ALA A 228 -1.42 -25.79 2.69
CA ALA A 228 -2.35 -26.84 2.23
C ALA A 228 -3.28 -27.41 3.32
N GLY A 229 -2.97 -27.16 4.60
CA GLY A 229 -3.78 -27.55 5.75
C GLY A 229 -4.45 -26.39 6.49
N ASP A 230 -4.28 -25.15 6.05
CA ASP A 230 -5.00 -24.01 6.66
C ASP A 230 -6.45 -24.02 6.13
N ALA A 231 -7.40 -23.95 7.06
CA ALA A 231 -8.83 -23.95 6.75
C ALA A 231 -9.40 -22.52 6.62
N ARG A 232 -8.56 -21.51 6.82
CA ARG A 232 -8.92 -20.09 6.69
C ARG A 232 -8.65 -19.59 5.27
N ASP A 233 -9.43 -18.61 4.84
CA ASP A 233 -9.13 -17.85 3.64
C ASP A 233 -7.86 -17.01 3.87
N LEU A 234 -6.92 -17.07 2.92
CA LEU A 234 -5.61 -16.41 3.00
C LEU A 234 -5.62 -15.14 2.17
N ALA A 235 -5.16 -14.03 2.75
CA ALA A 235 -4.88 -12.80 2.04
C ALA A 235 -3.48 -12.85 1.39
N LEU A 236 -3.20 -11.94 0.46
CA LEU A 236 -1.88 -11.84 -0.17
C LEU A 236 -0.75 -11.63 0.85
N ASP A 237 -1.02 -10.90 1.92
CA ASP A 237 -0.04 -10.60 2.98
C ASP A 237 0.23 -11.81 3.90
N ASP A 238 -0.61 -12.85 3.85
CA ASP A 238 -0.37 -14.12 4.56
C ASP A 238 0.59 -15.04 3.80
N LEU A 239 0.85 -14.76 2.52
CA LEU A 239 1.65 -15.59 1.64
C LEU A 239 3.13 -15.23 1.70
N THR A 240 3.99 -16.14 1.23
CA THR A 240 5.39 -15.81 1.01
C THR A 240 5.52 -14.72 -0.06
N PRO A 241 6.51 -13.82 0.02
CA PRO A 241 6.61 -12.66 -0.87
C PRO A 241 6.57 -13.02 -2.37
N LEU A 242 7.23 -14.11 -2.76
CA LEU A 242 7.25 -14.56 -4.16
C LEU A 242 5.90 -15.15 -4.61
N LEU A 243 5.16 -15.83 -3.72
CA LEU A 243 3.82 -16.31 -4.04
C LEU A 243 2.83 -15.15 -4.15
N ALA A 244 2.85 -14.21 -3.21
CA ALA A 244 2.03 -12.99 -3.24
C ALA A 244 2.29 -12.21 -4.53
N TYR A 245 3.56 -12.00 -4.87
CA TYR A 245 3.96 -11.34 -6.11
C TYR A 245 3.46 -12.09 -7.34
N HIS A 246 3.64 -13.41 -7.41
CA HIS A 246 3.20 -14.20 -8.56
C HIS A 246 1.68 -14.13 -8.77
N LEU A 247 0.89 -14.26 -7.70
CA LEU A 247 -0.57 -14.16 -7.79
C LEU A 247 -1.01 -12.78 -8.26
N MET A 248 -0.45 -11.73 -7.67
CA MET A 248 -0.75 -10.36 -8.08
C MET A 248 -0.28 -10.05 -9.51
N PHE A 249 0.83 -10.63 -9.93
CA PHE A 249 1.32 -10.51 -11.31
C PHE A 249 0.37 -11.17 -12.32
N LEU A 250 -0.25 -12.29 -11.96
CA LEU A 250 -1.29 -12.93 -12.77
C LEU A 250 -2.61 -12.16 -12.78
N GLU A 251 -2.97 -11.49 -11.67
CA GLU A 251 -4.16 -10.63 -11.61
C GLU A 251 -4.02 -9.40 -12.53
N VAL A 252 -2.81 -8.86 -12.63
CA VAL A 252 -2.50 -7.66 -13.40
C VAL A 252 -2.40 -7.92 -14.92
N LEU A 253 -2.08 -9.14 -15.33
CA LEU A 253 -1.92 -9.54 -16.75
C LEU A 253 -3.23 -10.06 -17.36
#